data_AF-A0A1X0QLV5-F1
#
_entry.id   AF-A0A1X0QLV5-F1
#
_cell.length_a   1.000
_cell.length_b   1.000
_cell.length_c   1.000
_cell.angle_alpha   90.00
_cell.angle_beta   90.00
_cell.angle_gamma   90.00
#
_symmetry.space_group_name_H-M   'P 1'
#
loop_
_entity.id
_entity.type
_entity.pdbx_description
1 polymer ?
#
loop_
_entity_poly.entity_id
_entity_poly.type
_entity_poly.pdbx_seq_one_letter_code
_entity_poly.pdbx_strand_id
1 'polypeptide(L)'
;MSGPTVVFLIHHCFGDNECKYKPSSAQSLRRHLISQHHFLFPIRLNKVRRHNNDTYLYVNEPSSSSNDVIINQHYACPCCVDHFASLADLKGHFKVRHHSYLP
;
A
#
# COMPACT_ATOMS: atom_id res chain seq x y z
N MET A 1 6.64 18.65 20.02
CA MET A 1 6.80 17.75 18.87
C MET A 1 5.65 16.77 18.89
N SER A 2 4.84 16.73 17.85
CA SER A 2 3.78 15.73 17.70
C SER A 2 4.44 14.37 17.46
N GLY A 3 4.00 13.32 18.14
CA GLY A 3 4.54 11.96 17.98
C GLY A 3 4.34 11.37 16.56
N PRO A 4 4.79 10.13 16.31
CA PRO A 4 4.64 9.49 15.00
C PRO A 4 3.16 9.36 14.62
N THR A 5 2.87 9.48 13.33
CA THR A 5 1.52 9.27 12.80
C THR A 5 1.18 7.79 12.86
N VAL A 6 0.07 7.44 13.51
CA VAL A 6 -0.43 6.06 13.56
C VAL A 6 -1.10 5.73 12.23
N VAL A 7 -0.63 4.68 11.56
CA VAL A 7 -1.05 4.33 10.19
C VAL A 7 -1.45 2.86 10.09
N PHE A 8 -2.64 2.63 9.52
CA PHE A 8 -3.06 1.32 9.01
C PHE A 8 -2.84 1.24 7.50
N LEU A 9 -2.19 0.16 7.05
CA LEU A 9 -1.87 -0.03 5.64
C LEU A 9 -2.95 -0.81 4.90
N ILE A 10 -3.56 -0.15 3.93
CA ILE A 10 -4.55 -0.73 3.02
C ILE A 10 -3.83 -1.24 1.77
N HIS A 11 -4.18 -2.46 1.36
CA HIS A 11 -3.90 -2.95 0.02
C HIS A 11 -5.18 -2.82 -0.83
N HIS A 12 -5.10 -1.99 -1.87
CA HIS A 12 -6.24 -1.70 -2.75
C HIS A 12 -5.79 -1.83 -4.21
N CYS A 13 -6.61 -2.42 -5.06
CA CYS A 13 -6.32 -2.47 -6.49
C CYS A 13 -6.27 -1.06 -7.09
N PHE A 14 -5.34 -0.85 -8.01
CA PHE A 14 -5.16 0.42 -8.69
C PHE A 14 -4.97 0.27 -10.21
N GLY A 15 -5.17 -0.94 -10.75
CA GLY A 15 -4.99 -1.23 -12.17
C GLY A 15 -6.05 -0.58 -13.06
N ASP A 16 -7.31 -0.61 -12.63
CA ASP A 16 -8.43 0.07 -13.29
C ASP A 16 -9.25 0.88 -12.27
N ASN A 17 -10.03 1.87 -12.73
CA ASN A 17 -10.86 2.69 -11.87
C ASN A 17 -12.12 1.96 -11.35
N GLU A 18 -12.58 0.91 -12.02
CA GLU A 18 -13.76 0.13 -11.62
C GLU A 18 -13.40 -1.03 -10.68
N CYS A 19 -12.11 -1.39 -10.60
CA CYS A 19 -11.67 -2.50 -9.76
C CYS A 19 -11.63 -2.13 -8.26
N LYS A 20 -12.57 -2.70 -7.50
CA LYS A 20 -12.72 -2.47 -6.05
C LYS A 20 -12.06 -3.54 -5.18
N TYR A 21 -11.17 -4.37 -5.74
CA TYR A 21 -10.55 -5.47 -5.00
C TYR A 21 -9.62 -4.94 -3.89
N LYS A 22 -9.86 -5.37 -2.65
CA LYS A 22 -9.15 -4.97 -1.43
C LYS A 22 -8.54 -6.20 -0.72
N PRO A 23 -7.39 -6.70 -1.17
CA PRO A 23 -6.76 -7.87 -0.54
C PRO A 23 -6.21 -7.56 0.85
N SER A 24 -5.97 -8.60 1.64
CA SER A 24 -5.33 -8.48 2.96
C SER A 24 -3.79 -8.36 2.92
N SER A 25 -3.16 -8.56 1.76
CA SER A 25 -1.70 -8.52 1.65
C SER A 25 -1.18 -7.97 0.31
N ALA A 26 0.03 -7.43 0.34
CA ALA A 26 0.75 -7.03 -0.87
C ALA A 26 1.03 -8.19 -1.84
N GLN A 27 1.10 -9.44 -1.37
CA GLN A 27 1.28 -10.59 -2.25
C GLN A 27 -0.01 -10.91 -3.02
N SER A 28 -1.15 -10.91 -2.33
CA SER A 28 -2.45 -11.09 -2.97
C SER A 28 -2.75 -9.95 -3.95
N LEU A 29 -2.39 -8.71 -3.61
CA LEU A 29 -2.50 -7.57 -4.51
C LEU A 29 -1.69 -7.74 -5.79
N ARG A 30 -0.43 -8.15 -5.70
CA ARG A 30 0.41 -8.41 -6.89
C ARG A 30 -0.19 -9.50 -7.77
N ARG A 31 -0.62 -10.62 -7.16
CA ARG A 31 -1.24 -11.72 -7.90
C ARG A 31 -2.46 -11.26 -8.68
N HIS A 32 -3.31 -10.46 -8.04
CA HIS A 32 -4.48 -9.87 -8.69
C HIS A 32 -4.11 -8.90 -9.82
N LEU A 33 -3.12 -8.03 -9.62
CA LEU A 33 -2.65 -7.11 -10.66
C LEU A 33 -2.08 -7.87 -11.87
N ILE A 34 -1.40 -9.01 -11.66
CA ILE A 34 -0.94 -9.89 -12.75
C ILE A 34 -2.15 -10.49 -13.47
N SER A 35 -3.05 -11.14 -12.74
CA SER A 35 -4.09 -11.97 -13.35
C SER A 35 -5.27 -11.20 -13.93
N GLN A 36 -5.54 -9.98 -13.46
CA GLN A 36 -6.71 -9.19 -13.88
C GLN A 36 -6.34 -7.92 -14.64
N HIS A 37 -5.13 -7.40 -14.41
CA HIS A 37 -4.68 -6.14 -15.00
C HIS A 37 -3.42 -6.30 -15.85
N HIS A 38 -2.92 -7.53 -16.04
CA HIS A 38 -1.77 -7.85 -16.90
C HIS A 38 -0.45 -7.17 -16.51
N PHE A 39 -0.27 -6.83 -15.23
CA PHE A 39 0.98 -6.26 -14.74
C PHE A 39 2.13 -7.28 -14.82
N LEU A 40 3.34 -6.78 -15.07
CA LEU A 40 4.56 -7.59 -15.24
C LEU A 40 5.51 -7.40 -14.05
N PHE A 41 5.30 -8.14 -12.96
CA PHE A 41 6.23 -8.11 -11.82
C PHE A 41 7.39 -9.09 -12.01
N PRO A 42 8.60 -8.78 -11.50
CA PRO A 42 9.70 -9.73 -11.52
C PRO A 42 9.43 -10.89 -10.55
N ILE A 43 9.99 -12.06 -10.86
CA ILE A 43 9.87 -13.29 -10.06
C ILE A 43 10.31 -13.04 -8.61
N ARG A 44 11.35 -12.22 -8.42
CA ARG A 44 11.85 -11.81 -7.10
C ARG A 44 11.80 -10.29 -6.99
N LEU A 45 10.97 -9.81 -6.06
CA LEU A 45 11.01 -8.41 -5.62
C LEU A 45 11.87 -8.34 -4.37
N ASN A 46 13.01 -7.65 -4.46
CA ASN A 46 13.86 -7.42 -3.31
C ASN A 46 13.23 -6.30 -2.47
N LYS A 47 12.47 -6.68 -1.46
CA LYS A 47 11.68 -5.76 -0.65
C LYS A 47 12.37 -5.47 0.65
N VAL A 48 12.62 -4.19 0.91
CA VAL A 48 12.88 -3.71 2.26
C VAL A 48 11.60 -3.89 3.08
N ARG A 49 11.73 -4.39 4.30
CA ARG A 49 10.60 -4.53 5.22
C ARG A 49 10.24 -3.14 5.79
N ARG A 50 8.94 -2.88 5.97
CA ARG A 50 8.48 -1.69 6.68
C ARG A 50 8.65 -1.92 8.17
N HIS A 51 9.20 -0.93 8.85
CA HIS A 51 9.40 -0.90 10.31
C HIS A 51 8.89 0.43 10.85
N ASN A 52 8.37 0.41 12.07
CA ASN A 52 8.03 1.63 12.79
C ASN A 52 9.25 2.57 12.84
N ASN A 53 9.00 3.87 12.72
CA ASN A 53 10.04 4.89 12.73
C ASN A 53 9.50 6.19 13.35
N ASP A 54 10.35 7.22 13.38
CA ASP A 54 10.02 8.51 13.99
C ASP A 54 8.83 9.22 13.32
N THR A 55 8.50 8.85 12.07
CA THR A 55 7.40 9.44 11.30
C THR A 55 6.12 8.62 11.38
N TYR A 56 6.21 7.28 11.37
CA TYR A 56 5.06 6.38 11.25
C TYR A 56 5.11 5.22 12.23
N LEU A 57 3.97 5.00 12.91
CA LEU A 57 3.69 3.82 13.72
C LEU A 57 2.68 2.95 12.97
N TYR A 58 3.10 1.78 12.50
CA TYR A 58 2.25 0.88 11.73
C TYR A 58 1.43 -0.03 12.66
N VAL A 59 0.12 -0.07 12.44
CA VAL A 59 -0.82 -0.93 13.16
C VAL A 59 -1.46 -1.96 12.23
N ASN A 60 -1.86 -3.09 12.81
CA ASN A 60 -2.47 -4.21 12.07
C ASN A 60 -3.99 -4.09 11.94
N GLU A 61 -4.62 -3.17 12.67
CA GLU A 61 -6.06 -2.99 12.68
C GLU A 61 -6.41 -1.50 12.50
N PRO A 62 -7.41 -1.17 11.68
CA PRO A 62 -7.82 0.21 11.42
C PRO A 62 -8.58 0.86 12.58
N SER A 63 -8.96 0.07 13.59
CA SER A 63 -9.77 0.50 14.72
C SER A 63 -9.07 0.09 16.01
N SER A 64 -8.77 1.03 16.88
CA SER A 64 -8.48 0.73 18.29
C SER A 64 -9.79 0.93 19.06
N SER A 65 -10.18 -0.04 19.88
CA SER A 65 -11.38 0.01 20.73
C SER A 65 -11.35 1.11 21.82
N SER A 66 -10.38 2.03 21.75
CA SER A 66 -10.14 3.12 22.69
C SER A 66 -10.13 4.43 21.90
N ASN A 67 -11.05 5.33 22.24
CA ASN A 67 -11.47 6.50 21.45
C ASN A 67 -10.43 7.63 21.27
N ASP A 68 -9.19 7.47 21.70
CA ASP A 68 -8.21 8.58 21.75
C ASP A 68 -7.14 8.56 20.66
N VAL A 69 -7.02 7.50 19.86
CA VAL A 69 -5.98 7.39 18.82
C VAL A 69 -6.57 7.47 17.42
N ILE A 70 -6.23 8.55 16.70
CA ILE A 70 -6.57 8.72 15.28
C ILE A 70 -5.66 7.80 14.44
N ILE A 71 -6.24 6.75 13.86
CA ILE A 71 -5.55 5.84 12.94
C ILE A 71 -5.78 6.32 11.51
N ASN A 72 -4.69 6.70 10.83
CA ASN A 72 -4.73 7.13 9.44
C ASN A 72 -4.65 5.92 8.50
N GLN A 73 -5.51 5.88 7.50
CA GLN A 73 -5.50 4.81 6.51
C GLN A 73 -4.65 5.21 5.30
N HIS A 74 -3.57 4.46 5.04
CA HIS A 74 -2.70 4.72 3.89
C HIS A 74 -2.70 3.54 2.91
N TYR A 75 -2.67 3.83 1.62
CA TYR A 75 -2.55 2.86 0.54
C TYR A 75 -1.09 2.43 0.37
N ALA A 76 -0.79 1.17 0.67
CA ALA A 76 0.55 0.63 0.63
C ALA A 76 0.95 0.18 -0.78
N CYS A 77 2.12 0.63 -1.24
CA CYS A 77 2.69 0.12 -2.48
C CYS A 77 3.02 -1.38 -2.37
N PRO A 78 2.64 -2.20 -3.36
CA PRO A 78 2.95 -3.63 -3.35
C PRO A 78 4.41 -3.94 -3.69
N CYS A 79 5.25 -2.97 -4.08
CA CYS A 79 6.61 -3.19 -4.57
C CYS A 79 7.70 -2.67 -3.64
N CYS A 80 7.47 -1.55 -2.97
CA CYS A 80 8.44 -0.88 -2.09
C CYS A 80 7.84 -0.62 -0.70
N VAL A 81 8.53 0.17 0.12
CA VAL A 81 8.09 0.59 1.47
C VAL A 81 7.15 1.79 1.45
N ASP A 82 7.00 2.48 0.31
CA ASP A 82 6.17 3.68 0.22
C ASP A 82 4.69 3.36 0.42
N HIS A 83 3.97 4.35 0.94
CA HIS A 83 2.54 4.34 1.18
C HIS A 83 1.98 5.75 1.08
N PHE A 84 0.69 5.90 0.78
CA PHE A 84 0.11 7.18 0.42
C PHE A 84 -1.27 7.40 1.04
N ALA A 85 -1.63 8.65 1.33
CA ALA A 85 -2.95 8.98 1.88
C ALA A 85 -4.08 8.76 0.87
N SER A 86 -3.80 8.82 -0.44
CA SER A 86 -4.79 8.59 -1.49
C SER A 86 -4.38 7.50 -2.48
N LEU A 87 -5.38 6.86 -3.08
CA LEU A 87 -5.15 5.88 -4.15
C LEU A 87 -4.55 6.54 -5.41
N ALA A 88 -4.87 7.82 -5.66
CA ALA A 88 -4.34 8.58 -6.78
C ALA A 88 -2.82 8.78 -6.65
N ASP A 89 -2.33 9.07 -5.46
CA ASP A 89 -0.90 9.21 -5.18
C ASP A 89 -0.18 7.87 -5.34
N LEU A 90 -0.77 6.77 -4.88
CA LEU A 90 -0.22 5.43 -5.13
C LEU A 90 -0.13 5.13 -6.63
N LYS A 91 -1.16 5.47 -7.42
CA LYS A 91 -1.15 5.34 -8.88
C LYS A 91 -0.03 6.17 -9.51
N GLY A 92 0.10 7.43 -9.09
CA GLY A 92 1.15 8.34 -9.55
C GLY A 92 2.55 7.81 -9.24
N HIS A 93 2.78 7.38 -7.99
CA HIS A 93 4.01 6.72 -7.56
C HIS A 93 4.35 5.52 -8.43
N PHE A 94 3.38 4.64 -8.67
CA PHE A 94 3.61 3.43 -9.45
C PHE A 94 3.99 3.75 -10.90
N LYS A 95 3.33 4.73 -11.52
CA LYS A 95 3.65 5.22 -12.88
C LYS A 95 5.05 5.81 -13.02
N VAL A 96 5.65 6.31 -11.94
CA VAL A 96 6.99 6.91 -11.98
C VAL A 96 8.05 5.88 -11.58
N ARG A 97 7.86 5.22 -10.44
CA ARG A 97 8.87 4.36 -9.78
C ARG A 97 8.81 2.90 -10.19
N HIS A 98 7.68 2.44 -10.72
CA HIS A 98 7.44 1.05 -11.09
C HIS A 98 6.83 0.93 -12.49
N HIS A 99 7.11 1.90 -13.38
CA HIS A 99 6.56 1.97 -14.72
C HIS A 99 6.83 0.70 -15.55
N SER A 100 7.97 0.05 -15.32
CA SER A 100 8.36 -1.19 -16.00
C SER A 100 7.49 -2.40 -15.64
N TYR A 101 6.63 -2.28 -14.62
CA TYR A 101 5.70 -3.34 -14.23
C TYR A 101 4.26 -3.06 -14.69
N LEU A 102 4.02 -1.90 -15.28
CA LEU A 102 2.75 -1.61 -15.94
C LEU A 102 2.61 -2.50 -17.20
N PRO A 103 1.37 -2.78 -17.63
CA PRO A 103 1.10 -3.44 -18.91
C PRO A 103 1.64 -2.65 -20.11
#